data_AF-A0A2T2S717-F1
#
_entry.id   AF-A0A2T2S717-F1
#
_cell.length_a   1.000
_cell.length_b   1.000
_cell.length_c   1.000
_cell.angle_alpha   90.00
_cell.angle_beta   90.00
_cell.angle_gamma   90.00
#
_symmetry.space_group_name_H-M   'P 1'
#
loop_
_entity.id
_entity.type
_entity.pdbx_description
1 polymer ?
#
loop_
_entity_poly.entity_id
_entity_poly.type
_entity_poly.pdbx_seq_one_letter_code
_entity_poly.pdbx_strand_id
1 'polypeptide(L)'
;MAHQRPTTAESASGTPPPLYVHNAPSCMSDDARDLRSEQSSVDELEREADPERLEERSLLLVDEENEASEVPTPDVDALRALVEKVNCQGAPYQSMAVAAVQILERALRSERQAAEAALSLGQQEKMESMVETAHQAVSILRDTLNPQGHKVMTLCAQESLPNPEWGSQPSGQPWWFVLTDALEVLEEGTEQMTTLTMGQASDSPARELSELIAKLLRSHHDVLLLEAEEWIS
;
A
#
# COMPACT_ATOMS: atom_id res chain seq x y z
N MET A 1 -54.70 -18.14 3.73
CA MET A 1 -55.05 -19.50 4.20
C MET A 1 -54.62 -20.51 3.13
N ALA A 2 -53.85 -21.51 3.58
CA ALA A 2 -53.50 -22.82 2.99
C ALA A 2 -53.03 -22.88 1.52
N HIS A 3 -51.73 -23.11 1.24
CA HIS A 3 -50.99 -24.40 1.29
C HIS A 3 -51.43 -25.42 0.22
N GLN A 4 -50.56 -25.69 -0.77
CA GLN A 4 -49.87 -27.00 -0.97
C GLN A 4 -49.19 -27.10 -2.37
N ARG A 5 -47.84 -27.19 -2.36
CA ARG A 5 -47.02 -28.11 -3.21
C ARG A 5 -47.04 -29.50 -2.51
N PRO A 6 -46.56 -30.66 -3.03
CA PRO A 6 -45.46 -30.88 -4.01
C PRO A 6 -45.58 -32.14 -4.91
N THR A 7 -44.58 -32.39 -5.78
CA THR A 7 -44.21 -33.70 -6.39
C THR A 7 -42.82 -33.50 -7.05
N THR A 8 -41.71 -33.94 -6.44
CA THR A 8 -40.98 -35.24 -6.49
C THR A 8 -40.09 -35.48 -7.70
N ALA A 9 -38.95 -36.13 -7.39
CA ALA A 9 -37.90 -36.76 -8.21
C ALA A 9 -36.71 -35.83 -8.57
N GLU A 10 -35.53 -35.92 -7.92
CA GLU A 10 -34.58 -37.04 -7.81
C GLU A 10 -33.68 -37.15 -9.05
N SER A 11 -32.40 -36.82 -8.90
CA SER A 11 -31.28 -37.58 -9.47
C SER A 11 -29.95 -37.13 -8.87
N ALA A 12 -29.32 -38.10 -8.20
CA ALA A 12 -27.97 -38.09 -7.70
C ALA A 12 -26.95 -38.36 -8.83
N SER A 13 -25.74 -37.81 -8.68
CA SER A 13 -24.49 -38.27 -9.34
C SER A 13 -23.39 -37.26 -8.95
N GLY A 14 -22.40 -37.51 -8.09
CA GLY A 14 -21.87 -38.78 -7.62
C GLY A 14 -20.66 -39.25 -8.44
N THR A 15 -19.54 -38.51 -8.43
CA THR A 15 -18.22 -39.08 -8.75
C THR A 15 -17.06 -38.22 -8.20
N PRO A 16 -16.21 -38.75 -7.30
CA PRO A 16 -14.83 -38.30 -7.06
C PRO A 16 -13.81 -39.37 -7.52
N PRO A 17 -12.50 -39.22 -7.20
CA PRO A 17 -11.39 -38.55 -7.89
C PRO A 17 -10.52 -39.54 -8.72
N PRO A 18 -9.26 -39.21 -9.09
CA PRO A 18 -8.21 -39.86 -8.31
C PRO A 18 -6.98 -39.00 -7.97
N LEU A 19 -6.39 -39.41 -6.85
CA LEU A 19 -5.07 -39.07 -6.33
C LEU A 19 -3.97 -39.63 -7.24
N TYR A 20 -2.95 -38.82 -7.52
CA TYR A 20 -1.59 -39.26 -7.85
C TYR A 20 -0.69 -38.63 -6.77
N VAL A 21 -0.42 -39.32 -5.65
CA VAL A 21 0.68 -40.27 -5.43
C VAL A 21 2.05 -39.75 -5.88
N HIS A 22 2.84 -39.42 -4.85
CA HIS A 22 4.29 -39.38 -4.71
C HIS A 22 5.18 -39.70 -5.92
N ASN A 23 6.16 -38.82 -6.14
CA ASN A 23 7.50 -39.25 -6.52
C ASN A 23 8.54 -38.37 -5.82
N ALA A 24 9.16 -38.94 -4.80
CA ALA A 24 10.51 -38.60 -4.38
C ALA A 24 11.43 -39.74 -4.84
N PRO A 25 12.60 -39.46 -5.42
CA PRO A 25 13.79 -40.28 -5.25
C PRO A 25 14.64 -39.68 -4.12
N SER A 26 14.94 -40.40 -3.03
CA SER A 26 16.07 -41.35 -2.90
C SER A 26 17.40 -40.76 -3.37
N CYS A 27 18.55 -40.91 -2.71
CA CYS A 27 19.03 -41.29 -1.37
C CYS A 27 20.56 -41.44 -1.56
N MET A 28 21.38 -40.94 -0.62
CA MET A 28 22.79 -41.37 -0.36
C MET A 28 23.79 -41.21 -1.53
N SER A 29 25.10 -41.10 -1.40
CA SER A 29 26.14 -40.86 -0.40
C SER A 29 27.42 -40.79 -1.28
N ASP A 30 28.43 -40.00 -0.96
CA ASP A 30 29.70 -40.56 -0.47
C ASP A 30 30.78 -39.51 -0.19
N ASP A 31 31.52 -39.82 0.86
CA ASP A 31 32.70 -39.18 1.44
C ASP A 31 33.92 -39.17 0.51
N ALA A 32 34.79 -38.18 0.71
CA ALA A 32 36.26 -38.33 0.89
C ALA A 32 36.87 -36.92 1.09
N ARG A 33 37.41 -36.57 2.27
CA ARG A 33 38.81 -36.81 2.72
C ARG A 33 39.85 -36.32 1.68
N ASP A 34 40.89 -35.56 1.98
CA ASP A 34 41.69 -35.50 3.20
C ASP A 34 42.73 -34.35 3.08
N LEU A 35 43.05 -33.75 4.24
CA LEU A 35 44.39 -33.45 4.78
C LEU A 35 45.31 -32.33 4.22
N ARG A 36 45.64 -31.43 5.17
CA ARG A 36 46.99 -31.00 5.65
C ARG A 36 47.93 -30.35 4.64
N SER A 37 48.48 -29.16 4.89
CA SER A 37 49.62 -28.83 5.79
C SER A 37 50.34 -27.71 4.98
N GLU A 38 51.01 -26.66 5.46
CA GLU A 38 51.64 -26.32 6.73
C GLU A 38 52.09 -24.84 6.64
N GLN A 39 52.03 -24.14 7.78
CA GLN A 39 53.05 -23.22 8.33
C GLN A 39 53.53 -21.97 7.56
N SER A 40 53.42 -20.81 8.21
CA SER A 40 54.56 -19.92 8.56
C SER A 40 54.02 -18.78 9.46
N SER A 41 54.19 -18.83 10.78
CA SER A 41 55.27 -18.22 11.59
C SER A 41 55.15 -16.70 11.81
N VAL A 42 54.67 -16.36 13.01
CA VAL A 42 55.14 -15.35 13.98
C VAL A 42 55.86 -14.09 13.44
N ASP A 43 55.32 -12.91 13.75
CA ASP A 43 56.06 -11.95 14.59
C ASP A 43 55.08 -10.98 15.27
N GLU A 44 55.23 -10.85 16.58
CA GLU A 44 54.45 -9.99 17.48
C GLU A 44 55.44 -8.97 18.03
N LEU A 45 55.41 -7.73 17.53
CA LEU A 45 56.14 -6.61 18.13
C LEU A 45 55.34 -5.31 18.03
N GLU A 46 55.07 -4.77 19.22
CA GLU A 46 55.07 -3.35 19.56
C GLU A 46 53.85 -2.50 19.21
N ARG A 47 52.95 -2.54 20.19
CA ARG A 47 52.05 -1.48 20.61
C ARG A 47 52.82 -0.19 20.92
N GLU A 48 52.81 0.77 20.00
CA GLU A 48 52.86 2.20 20.32
C GLU A 48 51.70 2.90 19.60
N ALA A 49 50.78 3.44 20.38
CA ALA A 49 49.67 4.25 19.90
C ALA A 49 50.18 5.68 19.74
N ASP A 50 50.26 6.16 18.50
CA ASP A 50 50.55 7.55 18.15
C ASP A 50 49.26 8.21 17.62
N PRO A 51 48.56 9.04 18.41
CA PRO A 51 47.26 9.59 18.04
C PRO A 51 47.38 10.99 17.41
N GLU A 52 48.26 11.22 16.44
CA GLU A 52 48.41 12.58 15.86
C GLU A 52 48.65 12.61 14.34
N ARG A 53 47.95 11.80 13.51
CA ARG A 53 48.02 11.93 12.03
C ARG A 53 46.71 11.70 11.25
N LEU A 54 45.54 11.86 11.87
CA LEU A 54 44.25 11.68 11.20
C LEU A 54 43.54 12.99 10.78
N GLU A 55 44.21 14.14 10.78
CA GLU A 55 43.57 15.43 10.49
C GLU A 55 43.70 15.92 9.03
N GLU A 56 44.41 15.22 8.14
CA GLU A 56 44.67 15.71 6.76
C GLU A 56 44.05 14.86 5.63
N ARG A 57 42.98 14.11 5.91
CA ARG A 57 42.19 13.43 4.86
C ARG A 57 40.69 13.76 4.90
N SER A 58 40.34 14.90 5.48
CA SER A 58 39.06 15.54 5.21
C SER A 58 39.18 16.45 4.00
N LEU A 59 38.12 16.49 3.21
CA LEU A 59 37.85 17.41 2.10
C LEU A 59 38.26 16.95 0.70
N LEU A 60 37.70 15.82 0.27
CA LEU A 60 37.14 15.70 -1.08
C LEU A 60 35.72 15.13 -0.94
N LEU A 61 34.81 16.01 -0.51
CA LEU A 61 33.39 15.86 -0.77
C LEU A 61 33.23 15.98 -2.28
N VAL A 62 33.20 14.85 -2.98
CA VAL A 62 32.45 14.76 -4.22
C VAL A 62 31.02 15.01 -3.80
N ASP A 63 30.50 16.14 -4.25
CA ASP A 63 29.07 16.45 -4.30
C ASP A 63 28.47 15.37 -5.21
N GLU A 64 28.27 14.16 -4.67
CA GLU A 64 27.21 13.31 -5.15
C GLU A 64 25.96 14.05 -4.69
N GLU A 65 25.54 14.94 -5.58
CA GLU A 65 24.20 15.49 -5.64
C GLU A 65 23.30 14.30 -5.36
N ASN A 66 22.88 14.21 -4.10
CA ASN A 66 21.78 13.40 -3.68
C ASN A 66 20.61 13.99 -4.48
N GLU A 67 20.44 13.51 -5.71
CA GLU A 67 19.16 13.40 -6.37
C GLU A 67 18.34 12.50 -5.45
N ALA A 68 18.00 13.04 -4.27
CA ALA A 68 16.80 12.71 -3.58
C ALA A 68 15.77 12.81 -4.67
N SER A 69 15.33 11.65 -5.16
CA SER A 69 14.12 11.52 -5.92
C SER A 69 13.09 12.28 -5.10
N GLU A 70 12.86 13.53 -5.46
CA GLU A 70 11.93 14.43 -4.80
C GLU A 70 10.57 13.93 -5.25
N VAL A 71 10.19 12.77 -4.73
CA VAL A 71 8.86 12.20 -4.89
C VAL A 71 7.94 13.32 -4.40
N PRO A 72 7.10 13.92 -5.28
CA PRO A 72 6.30 15.05 -4.90
C PRO A 72 5.46 14.63 -3.70
N THR A 73 5.74 15.25 -2.54
CA THR A 73 4.95 15.01 -1.35
C THR A 73 3.52 15.42 -1.68
N PRO A 74 2.55 14.55 -1.42
CA PRO A 74 1.20 14.84 -1.79
C PRO A 74 0.66 15.90 -0.82
N ASP A 75 0.38 17.07 -1.38
CA ASP A 75 0.20 18.28 -0.59
C ASP A 75 -1.22 18.36 -0.01
N VAL A 76 -1.37 17.84 1.22
CA VAL A 76 -2.59 17.99 2.04
C VAL A 76 -2.90 19.47 2.28
N ASP A 77 -1.90 20.36 2.28
CA ASP A 77 -2.11 21.80 2.39
C ASP A 77 -2.68 22.38 1.10
N ALA A 78 -2.28 21.88 -0.09
CA ALA A 78 -2.93 22.24 -1.35
C ALA A 78 -4.40 21.82 -1.36
N LEU A 79 -4.72 20.64 -0.82
CA LEU A 79 -6.11 20.20 -0.67
C LEU A 79 -6.89 21.13 0.29
N ARG A 80 -6.31 21.48 1.43
CA ARG A 80 -6.91 22.43 2.39
C ARG A 80 -7.15 23.80 1.74
N ALA A 81 -6.14 24.33 1.05
CA ALA A 81 -6.22 25.59 0.34
C ALA A 81 -7.31 25.59 -0.75
N LEU A 82 -7.48 24.47 -1.47
CA LEU A 82 -8.56 24.31 -2.44
C LEU A 82 -9.93 24.40 -1.77
N VAL A 83 -10.13 23.67 -0.69
CA VAL A 83 -11.39 23.65 0.08
C VAL A 83 -11.75 25.04 0.60
N GLU A 84 -10.77 25.78 1.12
CA GLU A 84 -10.98 27.13 1.65
C GLU A 84 -11.35 28.14 0.55
N LYS A 85 -10.80 27.97 -0.66
CA LYS A 85 -11.02 28.87 -1.80
C LYS A 85 -12.34 28.62 -2.53
N VAL A 86 -12.83 27.38 -2.54
CA VAL A 86 -13.91 26.94 -3.44
C VAL A 86 -15.26 26.91 -2.73
N ASN A 87 -16.32 27.31 -3.45
CA ASN A 87 -17.68 27.03 -3.01
C ASN A 87 -18.00 25.53 -3.18
N CYS A 88 -17.86 24.78 -2.09
CA CYS A 88 -18.06 23.34 -2.06
C CYS A 88 -19.51 22.90 -2.34
N GLN A 89 -20.49 23.81 -2.42
CA GLN A 89 -21.91 23.44 -2.53
C GLN A 89 -22.36 22.94 -3.92
N GLY A 90 -21.52 23.06 -4.95
CA GLY A 90 -21.86 22.63 -6.31
C GLY A 90 -22.04 21.12 -6.43
N ALA A 91 -23.07 20.66 -7.15
CA ALA A 91 -23.34 19.23 -7.34
C ALA A 91 -22.17 18.44 -7.97
N PRO A 92 -21.43 18.95 -8.99
CA PRO A 92 -20.26 18.25 -9.52
C PRO A 92 -19.15 18.09 -8.48
N TYR A 93 -18.91 19.14 -7.68
CA TYR A 93 -17.92 19.10 -6.60
C TYR A 93 -18.32 18.09 -5.53
N GLN A 94 -19.57 18.13 -5.05
CA GLN A 94 -20.07 17.19 -4.04
C GLN A 94 -20.02 15.73 -4.51
N SER A 95 -20.38 15.47 -5.77
CA SER A 95 -20.29 14.12 -6.35
C SER A 95 -18.84 13.64 -6.41
N MET A 96 -17.91 14.54 -6.79
CA MET A 96 -16.49 14.24 -6.81
C MET A 96 -15.92 14.00 -5.41
N ALA A 97 -16.28 14.83 -4.44
CA ALA A 97 -15.83 14.70 -3.05
C ALA A 97 -16.31 13.38 -2.44
N VAL A 98 -17.55 12.96 -2.70
CA VAL A 98 -18.06 11.64 -2.29
C VAL A 98 -17.23 10.50 -2.90
N ALA A 99 -16.98 10.54 -4.21
CA ALA A 99 -16.17 9.52 -4.88
C ALA A 99 -14.73 9.48 -4.32
N ALA A 100 -14.10 10.64 -4.17
CA ALA A 100 -12.76 10.77 -3.61
C ALA A 100 -12.67 10.21 -2.18
N VAL A 101 -13.64 10.52 -1.31
CA VAL A 101 -13.70 9.98 0.05
C VAL A 101 -13.81 8.45 0.03
N GLN A 102 -14.64 7.87 -0.84
CA GLN A 102 -14.78 6.41 -0.92
C GLN A 102 -13.48 5.73 -1.37
N ILE A 103 -12.83 6.28 -2.39
CA ILE A 103 -11.56 5.76 -2.91
C ILE A 103 -10.46 5.86 -1.83
N LEU A 104 -10.33 7.02 -1.19
CA LEU A 104 -9.34 7.24 -0.14
C LEU A 104 -9.60 6.38 1.10
N GLU A 105 -10.85 6.15 1.49
CA GLU A 105 -11.16 5.26 2.62
C GLU A 105 -10.83 3.80 2.33
N ARG A 106 -10.96 3.36 1.07
CA ARG A 106 -10.53 2.04 0.64
C ARG A 106 -9.00 1.94 0.71
N ALA A 107 -8.29 2.91 0.14
CA ALA A 107 -6.82 2.98 0.19
C ALA A 107 -6.29 3.05 1.63
N LEU A 108 -6.89 3.89 2.48
CA LEU A 108 -6.52 4.02 3.89
C LEU A 108 -6.66 2.70 4.65
N ARG A 109 -7.66 1.87 4.30
CA ARG A 109 -7.84 0.56 4.93
C ARG A 109 -6.72 -0.41 4.52
N SER A 110 -6.38 -0.47 3.23
CA SER A 110 -5.32 -1.36 2.75
C SER A 110 -3.93 -0.88 3.23
N GLU A 111 -3.67 0.42 3.25
CA GLU A 111 -2.43 0.99 3.79
C GLU A 111 -2.24 0.68 5.28
N ARG A 112 -3.31 0.74 6.09
CA ARG A 112 -3.25 0.34 7.50
C ARG A 112 -2.90 -1.12 7.67
N GLN A 113 -3.51 -2.00 6.87
CA GLN A 113 -3.18 -3.43 6.92
C GLN A 113 -1.72 -3.65 6.53
N ALA A 114 -1.21 -2.93 5.53
CA ALA A 114 0.17 -3.06 5.10
C ALA A 114 1.14 -2.50 6.16
N ALA A 115 0.81 -1.41 6.85
CA ALA A 115 1.56 -0.90 7.99
C ALA A 115 1.61 -1.91 9.15
N GLU A 116 0.48 -2.57 9.46
CA GLU A 116 0.41 -3.64 10.47
C GLU A 116 1.22 -4.88 10.08
N ALA A 117 1.42 -5.11 8.78
CA ALA A 117 2.18 -6.23 8.24
C ALA A 117 3.67 -5.92 8.00
N ALA A 118 4.13 -4.71 8.32
CA ALA A 118 5.51 -4.29 8.16
C ALA A 118 6.49 -5.21 8.93
N LEU A 119 7.66 -5.45 8.35
CA LEU A 119 8.65 -6.39 8.90
C LEU A 119 9.60 -5.74 9.91
N SER A 120 9.65 -4.41 9.93
CA SER A 120 10.49 -3.63 10.82
C SER A 120 9.78 -2.36 11.29
N LEU A 121 10.27 -1.81 12.40
CA LEU A 121 9.73 -0.56 12.96
C LEU A 121 9.89 0.62 12.00
N GLY A 122 11.01 0.75 11.30
CA GLY A 122 11.22 1.86 10.36
C GLY A 122 10.25 1.82 9.18
N GLN A 123 9.97 0.63 8.65
CA GLN A 123 8.94 0.45 7.61
C GLN A 123 7.56 0.80 8.15
N GLN A 124 7.23 0.31 9.35
CA GLN A 124 5.97 0.64 10.02
C GLN A 124 5.79 2.16 10.19
N GLU A 125 6.81 2.87 10.69
CA GLU A 125 6.77 4.33 10.86
C GLU A 125 6.55 5.07 9.53
N LYS A 126 7.20 4.61 8.46
CA LYS A 126 7.03 5.20 7.11
C LYS A 126 5.60 4.99 6.60
N MET A 127 5.06 3.79 6.75
CA MET A 127 3.68 3.49 6.36
C MET A 127 2.65 4.21 7.23
N GLU A 128 2.90 4.36 8.53
CA GLU A 128 2.05 5.14 9.43
C GLU A 128 1.98 6.62 9.03
N SER A 129 3.09 7.19 8.54
CA SER A 129 3.10 8.54 7.98
C SER A 129 2.19 8.68 6.75
N MET A 130 2.19 7.68 5.86
CA MET A 130 1.28 7.65 4.70
C MET A 130 -0.17 7.51 5.16
N VAL A 131 -0.46 6.60 6.09
CA VAL A 131 -1.79 6.39 6.68
C VAL A 131 -2.31 7.70 7.29
N GLU A 132 -1.47 8.45 8.00
CA GLU A 132 -1.84 9.74 8.58
C GLU A 132 -2.16 10.78 7.50
N THR A 133 -1.35 10.84 6.44
CA THR A 133 -1.58 11.74 5.29
C THR A 133 -2.91 11.45 4.59
N ALA A 134 -3.20 10.18 4.31
CA ALA A 134 -4.47 9.76 3.72
C ALA A 134 -5.66 10.05 4.67
N HIS A 135 -5.48 9.80 5.96
CA HIS A 135 -6.51 10.10 6.97
C HIS A 135 -6.84 11.59 7.05
N GLN A 136 -5.84 12.47 7.00
CA GLN A 136 -6.05 13.91 6.96
C GLN A 136 -6.80 14.35 5.71
N ALA A 137 -6.43 13.82 4.54
CA ALA A 137 -7.14 14.10 3.29
C ALA A 137 -8.62 13.68 3.36
N VAL A 138 -8.91 12.48 3.89
CA VAL A 138 -10.27 12.00 4.11
C VAL A 138 -11.04 12.94 5.06
N SER A 139 -10.42 13.37 6.16
CA SER A 139 -11.05 14.28 7.11
C SER A 139 -11.43 15.60 6.45
N ILE A 140 -10.49 16.23 5.73
CA ILE A 140 -10.73 17.50 5.03
C ILE A 140 -11.90 17.36 4.06
N LEU A 141 -11.93 16.29 3.26
CA LEU A 141 -13.00 16.09 2.28
C LEU A 141 -14.35 15.82 2.94
N ARG A 142 -14.39 15.01 3.99
CA ARG A 142 -15.63 14.75 4.75
C ARG A 142 -16.23 16.04 5.30
N ASP A 143 -15.39 16.96 5.77
CA ASP A 143 -15.82 18.26 6.30
C ASP A 143 -16.39 19.19 5.21
N THR A 144 -16.08 18.94 3.93
CA THR A 144 -16.66 19.69 2.80
C THR A 144 -18.01 19.18 2.33
N LEU A 145 -18.40 17.96 2.74
CA LEU A 145 -19.64 17.35 2.27
C LEU A 145 -20.84 18.09 2.85
N ASN A 146 -21.82 18.34 1.99
CA ASN A 146 -23.10 18.85 2.44
C ASN A 146 -23.99 17.69 2.95
N PRO A 147 -25.18 17.96 3.52
CA PRO A 147 -26.06 16.91 4.04
C PRO A 147 -26.46 15.86 2.99
N GLN A 148 -26.57 16.24 1.72
CA GLN A 148 -26.85 15.28 0.64
C GLN A 148 -25.63 14.40 0.34
N GLY A 149 -24.43 14.97 0.29
CA GLY A 149 -23.17 14.24 0.14
C GLY A 149 -22.99 13.20 1.26
N HIS A 150 -23.20 13.59 2.52
CA HIS A 150 -23.18 12.66 3.65
C HIS A 150 -24.22 11.53 3.53
N LYS A 151 -25.41 11.84 3.01
CA LYS A 151 -26.44 10.84 2.79
C LYS A 151 -26.04 9.84 1.70
N VAL A 152 -25.49 10.33 0.57
CA VAL A 152 -24.99 9.46 -0.51
C VAL A 152 -23.87 8.56 0.02
N MET A 153 -22.91 9.12 0.76
CA MET A 153 -21.86 8.33 1.44
C MET A 153 -22.44 7.20 2.28
N THR A 154 -23.45 7.50 3.09
CA THR A 154 -24.09 6.51 3.98
C THR A 154 -24.80 5.40 3.19
N LEU A 155 -25.42 5.73 2.05
CA LEU A 155 -26.07 4.75 1.18
C LEU A 155 -25.05 3.84 0.49
N CYS A 156 -23.97 4.42 -0.05
CA CYS A 156 -22.89 3.65 -0.67
C CYS A 156 -22.18 2.71 0.34
N ALA A 157 -22.05 3.14 1.60
CA ALA A 157 -21.52 2.30 2.67
C ALA A 157 -22.44 1.11 3.03
N GLN A 158 -23.76 1.27 2.89
CA GLN A 158 -24.73 0.19 3.13
C GLN A 158 -24.79 -0.81 1.96
N GLU A 159 -24.60 -0.35 0.72
CA GLU A 159 -24.51 -1.23 -0.44
C GLU A 159 -23.18 -1.98 -0.49
N SER A 160 -22.10 -1.35 -0.03
CA SER A 160 -20.76 -1.93 0.09
C SER A 160 -20.56 -2.80 1.34
N LEU A 161 -21.65 -3.35 1.92
CA LEU A 161 -21.53 -4.31 3.02
C LEU A 161 -20.51 -5.38 2.64
N PRO A 162 -19.51 -5.65 3.50
CA PRO A 162 -18.40 -6.53 3.15
C PRO A 162 -18.96 -7.87 2.72
N ASN A 163 -18.62 -8.31 1.51
CA ASN A 163 -18.85 -9.67 1.08
C ASN A 163 -18.33 -10.59 2.21
N PRO A 164 -19.12 -11.53 2.77
CA PRO A 164 -18.69 -12.35 3.91
C PRO A 164 -17.41 -13.17 3.66
N GLU A 165 -16.94 -13.27 2.42
CA GLU A 165 -15.59 -13.78 2.08
C GLU A 165 -14.44 -12.85 2.53
N TRP A 166 -14.69 -11.55 2.70
CA TRP A 166 -13.74 -10.52 3.14
C TRP A 166 -13.99 -10.05 4.60
N GLY A 167 -15.08 -10.51 5.23
CA GLY A 167 -15.53 -10.09 6.56
C GLY A 167 -14.69 -10.62 7.73
N SER A 168 -13.65 -11.40 7.46
CA SER A 168 -12.61 -11.77 8.40
C SER A 168 -11.40 -12.16 7.56
N GLN A 169 -10.59 -11.19 7.16
CA GLN A 169 -9.26 -11.57 6.70
C GLN A 169 -8.62 -12.35 7.86
N PRO A 170 -8.20 -13.60 7.63
CA PRO A 170 -7.60 -14.40 8.67
C PRO A 170 -6.39 -13.63 9.19
N SER A 171 -6.33 -13.39 10.50
CA SER A 171 -5.13 -12.89 11.16
C SER A 171 -3.96 -13.78 10.73
N GLY A 172 -3.02 -13.24 9.94
CA GLY A 172 -1.90 -14.00 9.38
C GLY A 172 -1.86 -14.15 7.86
N GLN A 173 -2.50 -13.27 7.09
CA GLN A 173 -2.13 -13.10 5.68
C GLN A 173 -0.61 -12.80 5.58
N PRO A 174 0.11 -13.41 4.62
CA PRO A 174 1.51 -13.06 4.39
C PRO A 174 1.67 -11.57 4.10
N TRP A 175 2.74 -10.95 4.61
CA TRP A 175 3.00 -9.51 4.42
C TRP A 175 2.94 -9.08 2.95
N TRP A 176 3.45 -9.92 2.04
CA TRP A 176 3.50 -9.61 0.62
C TRP A 176 2.11 -9.55 0.00
N PHE A 177 1.15 -10.33 0.51
CA PHE A 177 -0.22 -10.33 0.01
C PHE A 177 -0.90 -9.00 0.34
N VAL A 178 -0.76 -8.55 1.58
CA VAL A 178 -1.32 -7.28 2.05
C VAL A 178 -0.66 -6.09 1.35
N LEU A 179 0.65 -6.18 1.09
CA LEU A 179 1.39 -5.18 0.33
C LEU A 179 0.91 -5.08 -1.12
N THR A 180 0.75 -6.23 -1.80
CA THR A 180 0.24 -6.25 -3.18
C THR A 180 -1.20 -5.77 -3.28
N ASP A 181 -2.06 -6.10 -2.30
CA ASP A 181 -3.43 -5.60 -2.23
C ASP A 181 -3.46 -4.07 -2.04
N ALA A 182 -2.57 -3.52 -1.19
CA ALA A 182 -2.45 -2.08 -1.02
C ALA A 182 -1.99 -1.37 -2.30
N LEU A 183 -1.01 -1.93 -3.01
CA LEU A 183 -0.56 -1.42 -4.31
C LEU A 183 -1.70 -1.44 -5.35
N GLU A 184 -2.41 -2.56 -5.49
CA GLU A 184 -3.53 -2.70 -6.43
C GLU A 184 -4.65 -1.70 -6.12
N VAL A 185 -5.02 -1.53 -4.84
CA VAL A 185 -6.04 -0.57 -4.42
C VAL A 185 -5.64 0.87 -4.75
N LEU A 186 -4.37 1.23 -4.59
CA LEU A 186 -3.86 2.57 -4.92
C LEU A 186 -3.81 2.82 -6.43
N GLU A 187 -3.40 1.83 -7.22
CA GLU A 187 -3.41 1.90 -8.68
C GLU A 187 -4.85 2.06 -9.20
N GLU A 188 -5.77 1.17 -8.78
CA GLU A 188 -7.19 1.21 -9.14
C GLU A 188 -7.80 2.57 -8.76
N GLY A 189 -7.53 3.05 -7.55
CA GLY A 189 -8.00 4.35 -7.09
C GLY A 189 -7.47 5.52 -7.92
N THR A 190 -6.19 5.46 -8.32
CA THR A 190 -5.55 6.47 -9.15
C THR A 190 -6.16 6.51 -10.56
N GLU A 191 -6.39 5.35 -11.16
CA GLU A 191 -7.03 5.22 -12.48
C GLU A 191 -8.48 5.71 -12.45
N GLN A 192 -9.24 5.32 -11.42
CA GLN A 192 -10.61 5.78 -11.22
C GLN A 192 -10.66 7.30 -11.10
N MET A 193 -9.80 7.90 -10.26
CA MET A 193 -9.75 9.36 -10.11
C MET A 193 -9.34 10.06 -11.40
N THR A 194 -8.35 9.53 -12.13
CA THR A 194 -7.92 10.07 -13.43
C THR A 194 -9.07 10.04 -14.44
N THR A 195 -9.85 8.96 -14.46
CA THR A 195 -11.04 8.84 -15.31
C THR A 195 -12.10 9.88 -14.94
N LEU A 196 -12.36 10.06 -13.66
CA LEU A 196 -13.29 11.08 -13.16
C LEU A 196 -12.82 12.49 -13.51
N THR A 197 -11.51 12.78 -13.43
CA THR A 197 -10.90 14.04 -13.84
C THR A 197 -11.18 14.38 -15.30
N MET A 198 -11.00 13.40 -16.20
CA MET A 198 -11.23 13.61 -17.64
C MET A 198 -12.68 13.96 -17.98
N GLY A 199 -13.64 13.56 -17.13
CA GLY A 199 -15.05 13.91 -17.25
C GLY A 199 -15.40 15.34 -16.79
N GLN A 200 -14.48 16.06 -16.15
CA GLN A 200 -14.72 17.40 -15.62
C GLN A 200 -14.27 18.52 -16.56
N ALA A 201 -14.91 19.68 -16.46
CA ALA A 201 -14.47 20.88 -17.17
C ALA A 201 -13.09 21.34 -16.66
N SER A 202 -12.24 21.81 -17.58
CA SER A 202 -10.82 22.12 -17.32
C SER A 202 -10.57 23.11 -16.19
N ASP A 203 -11.45 24.09 -16.00
CA ASP A 203 -11.30 25.11 -14.94
C ASP A 203 -12.27 24.88 -13.76
N SER A 204 -12.80 23.65 -13.62
CA SER A 204 -13.74 23.34 -12.55
C SER A 204 -13.03 22.93 -11.26
N PRO A 205 -13.53 23.34 -10.08
CA PRO A 205 -12.98 22.90 -8.81
C PRO A 205 -13.06 21.39 -8.58
N ALA A 206 -14.04 20.71 -9.22
CA ALA A 206 -14.15 19.26 -9.17
C ALA A 206 -12.97 18.58 -9.89
N ARG A 207 -12.49 19.19 -10.98
CA ARG A 207 -11.29 18.71 -11.69
C ARG A 207 -10.05 18.89 -10.82
N GLU A 208 -9.83 20.08 -10.30
CA GLU A 208 -8.68 20.38 -9.43
C GLU A 208 -8.64 19.44 -8.21
N LEU A 209 -9.79 19.23 -7.57
CA LEU A 209 -9.94 18.23 -6.51
C LEU A 209 -9.52 16.84 -6.97
N SER A 210 -10.07 16.37 -8.08
CA SER A 210 -9.77 15.02 -8.58
C SER A 210 -8.29 14.81 -8.94
N GLU A 211 -7.64 15.85 -9.47
CA GLU A 211 -6.21 15.83 -9.79
C GLU A 211 -5.34 15.77 -8.53
N LEU A 212 -5.69 16.53 -7.47
CA LEU A 212 -4.99 16.46 -6.19
C LEU A 212 -5.10 15.08 -5.56
N ILE A 213 -6.28 14.46 -5.59
CA ILE A 213 -6.47 13.11 -5.04
C ILE A 213 -5.75 12.05 -5.88
N ALA A 214 -5.79 12.15 -7.21
CA ALA A 214 -5.02 11.24 -8.06
C ALA A 214 -3.51 11.35 -7.83
N LYS A 215 -3.00 12.57 -7.58
CA LYS A 215 -1.59 12.78 -7.20
C LYS A 215 -1.25 12.19 -5.84
N LEU A 216 -2.14 12.34 -4.85
CA LEU A 216 -1.98 11.73 -3.53
C LEU A 216 -1.87 10.21 -3.60
N LEU A 217 -2.83 9.56 -4.27
CA LEU A 217 -2.83 8.10 -4.44
C LEU A 217 -1.60 7.60 -5.19
N ARG A 218 -1.20 8.30 -6.27
CA ARG A 218 0.02 7.96 -7.02
C ARG A 218 1.28 8.09 -6.19
N SER A 219 1.42 9.18 -5.42
CA SER A 219 2.57 9.39 -4.54
C SER A 219 2.67 8.28 -3.50
N HIS A 220 1.54 7.89 -2.90
CA HIS A 220 1.49 6.76 -1.97
C HIS A 220 1.87 5.45 -2.66
N HIS A 221 1.36 5.20 -3.86
CA HIS A 221 1.70 4.01 -4.66
C HIS A 221 3.22 3.94 -4.94
N ASP A 222 3.82 5.05 -5.37
CA ASP A 222 5.24 5.12 -5.69
C ASP A 222 6.11 4.88 -4.44
N VAL A 223 5.71 5.43 -3.29
CA VAL A 223 6.38 5.13 -2.01
C VAL A 223 6.27 3.66 -1.62
N LEU A 224 5.09 3.06 -1.79
CA LEU A 224 4.84 1.65 -1.50
C LEU A 224 5.62 0.71 -2.43
N LEU A 225 5.81 1.08 -3.69
CA LEU A 225 6.64 0.32 -4.64
C LEU A 225 8.10 0.31 -4.20
N LEU A 226 8.65 1.46 -3.81
CA LEU A 226 10.02 1.55 -3.32
C LEU A 226 10.20 0.70 -2.06
N GLU A 227 9.24 0.74 -1.14
CA GLU A 227 9.25 -0.12 0.04
C GLU A 227 9.19 -1.60 -0.33
N ALA A 228 8.34 -1.99 -1.28
CA ALA A 228 8.24 -3.37 -1.73
C ALA A 228 9.58 -3.91 -2.25
N GLU A 229 10.34 -3.10 -3.00
CA GLU A 229 11.68 -3.45 -3.45
C GLU A 229 12.66 -3.66 -2.28
N GLU A 230 12.62 -2.78 -1.28
CA GLU A 230 13.44 -2.90 -0.06
C GLU A 230 13.08 -4.13 0.78
N TRP A 231 11.81 -4.51 0.85
CA TRP A 231 11.36 -5.65 1.66
C TRP A 231 11.72 -7.01 1.03
N ILE A 232 11.90 -7.05 -0.29
CA ILE A 232 12.27 -8.26 -1.04
C ILE A 232 13.79 -8.50 -1.03
N SER A 233 14.60 -7.45 -0.86
CA SER A 233 16.07 -7.51 -0.88
C SER A 233 16.67 -8.13 0.38
#